data_AF-A0A946PPZ6-F1
#
_entry.id   AF-A0A946PPZ6-F1
#
_cell.length_a   1.000
_cell.length_b   1.000
_cell.length_c   1.000
_cell.angle_alpha   90.00
_cell.angle_beta   90.00
_cell.angle_gamma   90.00
#
_symmetry.space_group_name_H-M   'P 1'
#
loop_
_entity.id
_entity.type
_entity.pdbx_description
1 polymer ?
#
loop_
_entity_poly.entity_id
_entity_poly.type
_entity_poly.pdbx_seq_one_letter_code
_entity_poly.pdbx_strand_id
1 'polypeptide(L)'
;MLDKLRPMAYLHQPFSTMDETLFRSVSSYLMAQFLHHSDNQQHNFDLEGVRQLFNDITLTNESFALRIQSIGGRDANINALLGLDIAVKIGGMSVDSDWLEKVKPLFSGFIRREVQAP
;
A
#
# COMPACT_ATOMS: atom_id res chain seq x y z
N MET A 1 5.32 -11.83 6.36
CA MET A 1 5.08 -11.13 5.10
C MET A 1 3.77 -10.32 5.13
N LEU A 2 2.59 -10.96 5.09
CA LEU A 2 1.29 -10.25 5.16
C LEU A 2 1.04 -9.50 6.47
N ASP A 3 1.82 -9.75 7.52
CA ASP A 3 1.73 -9.02 8.80
C ASP A 3 1.90 -7.51 8.64
N LYS A 4 2.62 -7.05 7.62
CA LYS A 4 2.74 -5.62 7.26
C LYS A 4 1.40 -4.98 6.87
N LEU A 5 0.38 -5.77 6.53
CA LEU A 5 -0.98 -5.32 6.23
C LEU A 5 -1.87 -5.24 7.49
N ARG A 6 -1.35 -5.52 8.68
CA ARG A 6 -2.13 -5.42 9.93
C ARG A 6 -2.81 -4.05 10.09
N PRO A 7 -2.20 -2.88 9.77
CA PRO A 7 -2.90 -1.60 9.77
C PRO A 7 -4.08 -1.56 8.79
N MET A 8 -3.94 -2.19 7.61
CA MET A 8 -4.99 -2.25 6.60
C MET A 8 -6.18 -3.10 7.05
N ALA A 9 -5.93 -4.17 7.80
CA ALA A 9 -6.95 -5.02 8.39
C ALA A 9 -7.63 -4.34 9.60
N TYR A 10 -6.87 -3.63 10.42
CA TYR A 10 -7.40 -2.90 11.57
C TYR A 10 -8.37 -1.79 11.15
N LEU A 11 -8.05 -1.07 10.07
CA LEU A 11 -8.91 -0.05 9.48
C LEU A 11 -9.59 -0.56 8.21
N HIS A 12 -10.08 -1.80 8.20
CA HIS A 12 -10.62 -2.41 6.99
C HIS A 12 -11.74 -1.55 6.38
N GLN A 13 -11.52 -1.13 5.13
CA GLN A 13 -12.50 -0.36 4.37
C GLN A 13 -13.01 -1.24 3.22
N PRO A 14 -14.28 -1.66 3.24
CA PRO A 14 -14.84 -2.46 2.16
C PRO A 14 -14.99 -1.62 0.89
N PHE A 15 -14.79 -2.25 -0.26
CA PHE A 15 -14.96 -1.63 -1.59
C PHE A 15 -14.12 -0.36 -1.81
N SER A 16 -12.93 -0.31 -1.21
CA SER A 16 -12.06 0.86 -1.30
C SER A 16 -11.57 1.10 -2.73
N THR A 17 -11.53 2.36 -3.12
CA THR A 17 -10.93 2.78 -4.39
C THR A 17 -9.40 2.58 -4.37
N MET A 18 -8.77 2.64 -5.54
CA MET A 18 -7.30 2.59 -5.62
C MET A 18 -6.65 3.76 -4.88
N ASP A 19 -7.19 4.97 -5.03
CA ASP A 19 -6.67 6.17 -4.36
C ASP A 19 -6.73 6.04 -2.84
N GLU A 20 -7.85 5.54 -2.29
CA GLU A 20 -8.01 5.29 -0.86
C GLU A 20 -7.07 4.18 -0.37
N THR A 21 -6.91 3.12 -1.15
CA THR A 21 -5.99 2.02 -0.84
C THR A 21 -4.54 2.50 -0.80
N LEU A 22 -4.12 3.29 -1.78
CA LEU A 22 -2.80 3.91 -1.84
C LEU A 22 -2.59 4.87 -0.67
N PHE A 23 -3.54 5.76 -0.42
CA PHE A 23 -3.47 6.71 0.68
C PHE A 23 -3.28 6.00 2.02
N ARG A 24 -4.07 4.95 2.28
CA ARG A 24 -3.98 4.15 3.51
C ARG A 24 -2.66 3.38 3.60
N SER A 25 -2.21 2.78 2.49
CA SER A 25 -0.96 2.00 2.44
C SER A 25 0.27 2.88 2.67
N VAL A 26 0.36 4.00 1.96
CA VAL A 26 1.46 4.98 2.11
C VAL A 26 1.43 5.61 3.50
N SER A 27 0.26 6.04 3.99
CA SER A 27 0.15 6.63 5.34
C SER A 27 0.55 5.64 6.43
N SER A 28 0.16 4.37 6.31
CA SER A 28 0.53 3.34 7.28
C SER A 28 2.01 3.03 7.25
N TYR A 29 2.61 2.99 6.06
CA TYR A 29 4.05 2.83 5.91
C TYR A 29 4.80 4.02 6.52
N LEU A 30 4.46 5.26 6.17
CA LEU A 30 5.13 6.45 6.71
C LEU A 30 4.94 6.58 8.23
N MET A 31 3.80 6.13 8.78
CA MET A 31 3.60 6.02 10.22
C MET A 31 4.58 5.01 10.85
N ALA A 32 4.81 3.86 10.23
CA ALA A 32 5.81 2.92 10.71
C ALA A 32 7.23 3.52 10.67
N GLN A 33 7.58 4.25 9.61
CA GLN A 33 8.87 4.94 9.52
C GLN A 33 9.02 6.04 10.58
N PHE A 34 7.93 6.76 10.89
CA PHE A 34 7.90 7.72 11.99
C PHE A 34 8.10 7.06 13.36
N LEU A 35 7.50 5.90 13.61
CA LEU A 35 7.72 5.13 14.85
C LEU A 35 9.16 4.61 14.95
N HIS A 36 9.74 4.15 13.84
CA HIS A 36 11.17 3.82 13.82
C HIS A 36 12.04 5.04 14.15
N HIS A 37 11.71 6.21 13.61
CA HIS A 37 12.39 7.46 13.95
C HIS A 37 12.28 7.79 15.45
N SER A 38 11.08 7.71 16.04
CA SER A 38 10.88 8.01 17.47
C SER A 38 11.66 7.08 18.39
N ASP A 39 11.89 5.85 17.95
CA ASP A 39 12.63 4.83 18.70
C ASP A 39 14.14 4.86 18.42
N ASN A 40 14.65 5.90 17.73
CA ASN A 40 16.05 6.05 17.28
C ASN A 40 16.53 4.87 16.40
N GLN A 41 15.61 4.22 15.68
CA GLN A 41 15.92 3.15 14.74
C GLN A 41 16.15 3.73 13.33
N GLN A 42 16.77 2.91 12.47
CA GLN A 42 16.91 3.27 11.06
C GLN A 42 15.53 3.41 10.41
N HIS A 43 15.32 4.54 9.75
CA HIS A 43 14.07 4.88 9.07
C HIS A 43 14.41 5.59 7.75
N ASN A 44 13.46 5.54 6.82
CA ASN A 44 13.56 6.18 5.51
C ASN A 44 12.15 6.56 5.03
N PHE A 45 11.94 7.83 4.70
CA PHE A 45 10.64 8.35 4.26
C PHE A 45 10.43 8.24 2.74
N ASP A 46 11.32 7.57 2.02
CA ASP A 46 11.03 7.13 0.65
C ASP A 46 9.91 6.08 0.60
N LEU A 47 9.34 5.86 -0.58
CA LEU A 47 8.26 4.90 -0.79
C LEU A 47 8.75 3.52 -1.29
N GLU A 48 10.05 3.22 -1.17
CA GLU A 48 10.58 1.93 -1.63
C GLU A 48 9.97 0.77 -0.86
N GLY A 49 9.78 0.93 0.45
CA GLY A 49 9.12 -0.09 1.27
C GLY A 49 7.66 -0.35 0.87
N VAL A 50 6.96 0.64 0.31
CA VAL A 50 5.59 0.47 -0.21
C VAL A 50 5.61 -0.29 -1.54
N ARG A 51 6.52 0.05 -2.46
CA ARG A 51 6.74 -0.70 -3.71
C ARG A 51 7.08 -2.15 -3.42
N GLN A 52 8.02 -2.38 -2.51
CA GLN A 52 8.40 -3.73 -2.10
C GLN A 52 7.22 -4.49 -1.49
N LEU A 53 6.40 -3.85 -0.66
CA LEU A 53 5.19 -4.48 -0.10
C LEU A 53 4.22 -4.95 -1.19
N PHE A 54 3.97 -4.12 -2.22
CA PHE A 54 3.10 -4.53 -3.32
C PHE A 54 3.71 -5.65 -4.17
N ASN A 55 5.00 -5.58 -4.49
CA ASN A 55 5.71 -6.64 -5.21
C ASN A 55 5.68 -7.97 -4.45
N ASP A 56 5.93 -7.91 -3.15
CA ASP A 56 5.80 -9.02 -2.22
C ASP A 56 4.39 -9.65 -2.37
N ILE A 57 3.33 -8.86 -2.22
CA ILE A 57 1.94 -9.37 -2.29
C ILE A 57 1.63 -10.00 -3.66
N THR A 58 2.12 -9.41 -4.76
CA THR A 58 1.99 -9.99 -6.10
C THR A 58 2.60 -11.39 -6.18
N LEU A 59 3.84 -11.58 -5.72
CA LEU A 59 4.48 -12.90 -5.72
C LEU A 59 3.70 -13.92 -4.87
N THR A 60 3.10 -13.47 -3.78
CA THR A 60 2.20 -14.31 -2.97
C THR A 60 0.95 -14.68 -3.76
N ASN A 61 0.26 -13.72 -4.37
CA ASN A 61 -0.95 -14.00 -5.15
C ASN A 61 -0.67 -14.97 -6.30
N GLU A 62 0.43 -14.81 -7.02
CA GLU A 62 0.85 -15.73 -8.09
C GLU A 62 1.10 -17.15 -7.56
N SER A 63 1.81 -17.27 -6.43
CA SER A 63 2.04 -18.55 -5.76
C SER A 63 0.73 -19.22 -5.32
N PHE A 64 -0.23 -18.44 -4.82
CA PHE A 64 -1.55 -18.95 -4.45
C PHE A 64 -2.36 -19.38 -5.68
N ALA A 65 -2.27 -18.64 -6.79
CA ALA A 65 -2.99 -18.97 -8.02
C ALA A 65 -2.55 -20.33 -8.56
N LEU A 66 -1.23 -20.58 -8.60
CA LEU A 66 -0.68 -21.87 -9.00
C LEU A 66 -1.17 -23.02 -8.11
N ARG A 67 -1.22 -22.82 -6.78
CA ARG A 67 -1.72 -23.83 -5.84
C ARG A 67 -3.20 -24.12 -6.05
N ILE A 68 -4.03 -23.09 -6.21
CA ILE A 68 -5.47 -23.27 -6.45
C ILE A 68 -5.71 -24.00 -7.78
N GLN A 69 -4.96 -23.68 -8.83
CA GLN A 69 -5.04 -24.38 -10.11
C GLN A 69 -4.66 -25.86 -9.97
N SER A 70 -3.61 -26.18 -9.21
CA SER A 70 -3.12 -27.55 -9.06
C SER A 70 -4.11 -28.52 -8.40
N ILE A 71 -5.09 -28.01 -7.65
CA ILE A 71 -6.11 -28.82 -6.96
C ILE A 71 -7.46 -28.86 -7.70
N GLY A 72 -7.51 -28.42 -8.97
CA GLY A 72 -8.76 -28.34 -9.73
C GLY A 72 -9.67 -27.20 -9.29
N GLY A 73 -9.08 -26.07 -8.88
CA GLY A 73 -9.81 -24.88 -8.47
C GLY A 73 -10.84 -24.43 -9.50
N ARG A 74 -12.00 -23.96 -9.02
CA ARG A 74 -13.06 -23.39 -9.88
C ARG A 74 -12.66 -22.01 -10.38
N ASP A 75 -13.13 -21.65 -11.57
CA ASP A 75 -12.88 -20.37 -12.24
C ASP A 75 -13.14 -19.16 -11.33
N ALA A 76 -14.19 -19.20 -10.50
CA ALA A 76 -14.52 -18.10 -9.59
C ALA A 76 -13.41 -17.78 -8.58
N ASN A 77 -12.73 -18.80 -8.03
CA ASN A 77 -11.67 -18.61 -7.03
C ASN A 77 -10.42 -18.00 -7.69
N ILE A 78 -10.09 -18.48 -8.89
CA ILE A 78 -8.96 -18.00 -9.67
C ILE A 78 -9.22 -16.55 -10.12
N ASN A 79 -10.43 -16.26 -10.62
CA ASN A 79 -10.82 -14.91 -11.05
C ASN A 79 -10.79 -13.90 -9.89
N ALA A 80 -11.24 -14.30 -8.69
CA ALA A 80 -11.16 -13.46 -7.51
C ALA A 80 -9.70 -13.13 -7.14
N LEU A 81 -8.82 -14.13 -7.18
CA LEU A 81 -7.39 -13.94 -6.89
C LEU A 81 -6.67 -13.10 -7.95
N LEU A 82 -7.01 -13.29 -9.23
CA LEU A 82 -6.50 -12.46 -10.33
C LEU A 82 -6.93 -10.99 -10.17
N GLY A 83 -8.19 -10.74 -9.77
CA GLY A 83 -8.66 -9.40 -9.47
C GLY A 83 -7.86 -8.73 -8.35
N LEU A 84 -7.54 -9.49 -7.30
CA LEU A 84 -6.70 -9.01 -6.20
C LEU A 84 -5.26 -8.72 -6.66
N ASP A 85 -4.69 -9.59 -7.49
CA ASP A 85 -3.34 -9.40 -8.04
C ASP A 85 -3.24 -8.17 -8.93
N ILE A 86 -4.22 -7.95 -9.80
CA ILE A 86 -4.29 -6.76 -10.65
C ILE A 86 -4.37 -5.49 -9.80
N ALA A 87 -5.19 -5.47 -8.74
CA ALA A 87 -5.29 -4.32 -7.85
C ALA A 87 -3.94 -3.99 -7.18
N VAL A 88 -3.23 -5.00 -6.68
CA VAL A 88 -1.92 -4.85 -6.06
C VAL A 88 -0.87 -4.35 -7.05
N LYS A 89 -0.85 -4.89 -8.28
CA LYS A 89 0.06 -4.47 -9.35
C LYS A 89 -0.17 -3.00 -9.75
N ILE A 90 -1.44 -2.62 -9.95
CA ILE A 90 -1.81 -1.22 -10.23
C ILE A 90 -1.38 -0.32 -9.08
N GLY A 91 -1.60 -0.73 -7.83
CA GLY A 91 -1.13 -0.02 -6.66
C GLY A 91 0.38 0.21 -6.70
N GLY A 92 1.17 -0.85 -6.90
CA GLY A 92 2.63 -0.77 -7.00
C GLY A 92 3.13 0.22 -8.05
N MET A 93 2.55 0.19 -9.25
CA MET A 93 2.90 1.15 -10.33
C MET A 93 2.46 2.59 -10.03
N SER A 94 1.43 2.77 -9.21
CA SER A 94 0.84 4.09 -8.92
C SER A 94 1.51 4.79 -7.75
N VAL A 95 2.36 4.11 -6.97
CA VAL A 95 3.06 4.67 -5.79
C VAL A 95 4.13 5.71 -6.16
N ASP A 96 4.37 5.94 -7.44
CA ASP A 96 5.34 6.90 -7.94
C ASP A 96 4.86 8.36 -7.87
N SER A 97 5.62 9.27 -8.49
CA SER A 97 5.45 10.73 -8.39
C SER A 97 4.06 11.25 -8.76
N ASP A 98 3.36 10.58 -9.67
CA ASP A 98 2.08 11.06 -10.19
C ASP A 98 0.97 11.06 -9.14
N TRP A 99 0.91 10.01 -8.31
CA TRP A 99 -0.05 9.96 -7.21
C TRP A 99 0.32 10.95 -6.10
N LEU A 100 1.62 11.12 -5.81
CA LEU A 100 2.10 12.11 -4.83
C LEU A 100 1.71 13.54 -5.22
N GLU A 101 1.91 13.91 -6.48
CA GLU A 101 1.51 15.24 -6.98
C GLU A 101 -0.01 15.43 -6.95
N LYS A 102 -0.80 14.35 -7.13
CA LYS A 102 -2.26 14.40 -6.96
C LYS A 102 -2.70 14.64 -5.52
N VAL A 103 -2.03 14.04 -4.53
CA VAL A 103 -2.44 14.18 -3.11
C VAL A 103 -1.84 15.40 -2.42
N LYS A 104 -0.69 15.89 -2.87
CA LYS A 104 0.04 17.03 -2.28
C LYS A 104 -0.83 18.29 -2.05
N PRO A 105 -1.72 18.71 -2.97
CA PRO A 105 -2.60 19.87 -2.73
C PRO A 105 -3.53 19.72 -1.52
N LEU A 106 -3.92 18.49 -1.16
CA LEU A 106 -4.80 18.20 -0.03
C LEU A 106 -4.15 18.57 1.31
N PHE A 107 -2.82 18.58 1.38
CA PHE A 107 -2.04 18.89 2.58
C PHE A 107 -1.66 20.37 2.67
N SER A 108 -2.15 21.22 1.77
CA SER A 108 -1.82 22.65 1.76
C SER A 108 -2.12 23.36 3.09
N GLY A 109 -3.11 22.92 3.86
CA GLY A 109 -3.41 23.45 5.19
C GLY A 109 -2.33 23.15 6.25
N PHE A 110 -1.62 22.02 6.13
CA PHE A 110 -0.47 21.67 6.97
C PHE A 110 0.80 22.37 6.47
N ILE A 111 1.05 22.29 5.16
CA ILE A 111 2.29 22.80 4.54
C ILE A 111 2.37 24.34 4.59
N ARG A 112 1.27 25.08 4.40
CA ARG A 112 1.29 26.56 4.36
C ARG A 112 1.43 27.21 5.73
N ARG A 113 1.18 26.48 6.84
CA ARG A 113 1.27 27.06 8.20
C ARG A 113 2.68 27.05 8.78
N GLU A 114 3.62 26.30 8.20
CA GLU A 114 5.01 26.25 8.70
C GLU A 114 5.88 27.42 8.22
N VAL A 115 5.42 28.22 7.24
CA VAL A 115 6.17 29.39 6.72
C VAL A 115 5.89 30.68 7.53
N GLN A 116 5.07 30.61 8.58
CA GLN A 116 4.80 31.73 9.49
C GLN A 116 4.97 31.30 10.95
N ALA A 117 6.23 31.13 11.37
CA ALA A 117 6.64 31.36 12.75
C ALA A 117 7.78 32.40 12.71
N PRO A 118 7.73 33.47 13.54
CA PRO A 118 8.71 34.54 13.57
C PRO A 118 10.10 34.10 14.07
#